data_AF-A0A2S9XT70-F1
#
_entry.id   AF-A0A2S9XT70-F1
#
_cell.length_a   1.000
_cell.length_b   1.000
_cell.length_c   1.000
_cell.angle_alpha   90.00
_cell.angle_beta   90.00
_cell.angle_gamma   90.00
#
_symmetry.space_group_name_H-M   'P 1'
#
loop_
_entity.id
_entity.type
_entity.pdbx_description
1 polymer ?
#
loop_
_entity_poly.entity_id
_entity_poly.type
_entity_poly.pdbx_seq_one_letter_code
_entity_poly.pdbx_strand_id
1 'polypeptide(L)'
;MGWPQDHSKRTSSTHPVRFDHAALARAILRRKPILRDKLVHACQVDPSDVELLLTEVIRFVNLAAHSSAELGQGLTPSAMIDDGWHELILCTREYDQLCRTEFGRFVHHDPGGDEALNRSRFRETLGLYALWFGTPDPRWWGPGVRSIVTADCGACQTLTQPELE
;
A
#
# COMPACT_ATOMS: atom_id res chain seq x y z
N MET A 1 21.85 15.19 27.92
CA MET A 1 22.26 15.38 26.51
C MET A 1 21.00 15.46 25.67
N GLY A 2 20.58 16.66 25.29
CA GLY A 2 19.36 16.88 24.51
C GLY A 2 19.67 16.76 23.02
N TRP A 3 18.85 16.01 22.30
CA TRP A 3 18.89 15.94 20.85
C TRP A 3 18.24 17.20 20.27
N PRO A 4 18.80 17.84 19.23
CA PRO A 4 18.16 18.97 18.59
C PRO A 4 16.93 18.46 17.81
N GLN A 5 15.75 18.95 18.19
CA GLN A 5 14.52 18.75 17.45
C GLN A 5 14.49 19.77 16.30
N ASP A 6 14.89 19.35 15.10
CA ASP A 6 14.59 20.09 13.88
C ASP A 6 13.14 19.81 13.47
N HIS A 7 12.22 20.63 13.97
CA HIS A 7 10.83 20.65 13.51
C HIS A 7 10.71 21.51 12.26
N SER A 8 11.38 21.13 11.17
CA SER A 8 10.93 21.58 9.85
C SER A 8 9.57 20.93 9.60
N LYS A 9 8.51 21.72 9.82
CA LYS A 9 7.12 21.33 9.53
C LYS A 9 7.03 21.04 8.03
N ARG A 10 7.23 19.77 7.66
CA ARG A 10 6.89 19.27 6.32
C ARG A 10 5.38 19.45 6.19
N THR A 11 4.98 20.41 5.38
CA THR A 11 3.58 20.68 5.05
C THR A 11 2.93 19.36 4.64
N SER A 12 1.82 18.97 5.28
CA SER A 12 1.06 17.77 4.92
C SER A 12 0.54 17.94 3.49
N SER A 13 1.26 17.39 2.52
CA SER A 13 0.79 17.29 1.15
C SER A 13 -0.42 16.36 1.15
N THR A 14 -1.53 16.78 0.55
CA THR A 14 -2.70 15.92 0.30
C THR A 14 -2.50 15.02 -0.92
N HIS A 15 -1.41 15.21 -1.66
CA HIS A 15 -1.08 14.45 -2.85
C HIS A 15 -0.04 13.36 -2.56
N PRO A 16 -0.12 12.19 -3.24
CA PRO A 16 0.90 11.15 -3.13
C PRO A 16 2.30 11.70 -3.40
N VAL A 17 3.26 11.33 -2.56
CA VAL A 17 4.64 11.77 -2.72
C VAL A 17 5.20 11.18 -4.02
N ARG A 18 5.77 12.04 -4.87
CA ARG A 18 6.43 11.62 -6.11
C ARG A 18 7.88 11.24 -5.80
N PHE A 19 8.14 9.94 -5.77
CA PHE A 19 9.48 9.36 -5.69
C PHE A 19 9.55 8.10 -6.56
N ASP A 20 10.74 7.55 -6.77
CA ASP A 20 10.94 6.31 -7.51
C ASP A 20 10.54 5.10 -6.65
N HIS A 21 9.28 4.68 -6.77
CA HIS A 21 8.73 3.50 -6.07
C HIS A 21 9.51 2.22 -6.36
N ALA A 22 10.07 2.07 -7.57
CA ALA A 22 10.83 0.88 -7.94
C ALA A 22 12.21 0.86 -7.25
N ALA A 23 12.88 2.01 -7.17
CA ALA A 23 14.11 2.13 -6.39
C ALA A 23 13.89 1.82 -4.90
N LEU A 24 12.76 2.27 -4.35
CA LEU A 24 12.40 1.97 -2.96
C LEU A 24 12.08 0.48 -2.77
N ALA A 25 11.33 -0.15 -3.67
CA ALA A 25 11.07 -1.59 -3.65
C ALA A 25 12.39 -2.39 -3.64
N ARG A 26 13.33 -2.04 -4.54
CA ARG A 26 14.68 -2.62 -4.56
C ARG A 26 15.41 -2.45 -3.23
N ALA A 27 15.33 -1.27 -2.62
CA ALA A 27 15.99 -1.01 -1.34
C ALA A 27 15.39 -1.84 -0.20
N ILE A 28 14.06 -1.96 -0.14
CA ILE A 28 13.37 -2.79 0.85
C ILE A 28 13.76 -4.25 0.68
N LEU A 29 13.73 -4.79 -0.54
CA LEU A 29 14.11 -6.20 -0.80
C LEU A 29 15.57 -6.49 -0.45
N ARG A 30 16.49 -5.52 -0.62
CA ARG A 30 17.88 -5.66 -0.17
C ARG A 30 18.00 -5.69 1.36
N ARG A 31 17.24 -4.86 2.06
CA ARG A 31 17.23 -4.83 3.54
C ARG A 31 16.51 -6.03 4.15
N LYS A 32 15.49 -6.56 3.46
CA LYS A 32 14.69 -7.73 3.86
C LYS A 32 14.62 -8.78 2.78
N PRO A 33 15.67 -9.60 2.62
CA PRO A 33 15.69 -10.67 1.62
C PRO A 33 14.53 -11.67 1.77
N ILE A 34 14.13 -11.99 3.01
CA ILE A 34 13.02 -12.92 3.29
C ILE A 34 11.67 -12.46 2.72
N LEU A 35 11.48 -11.14 2.53
CA LEU A 35 10.26 -10.61 1.94
C LEU A 35 10.10 -11.10 0.50
N ARG A 36 11.19 -11.35 -0.23
CA ARG A 36 11.13 -11.89 -1.59
C ARG A 36 10.42 -13.25 -1.61
N ASP A 37 10.89 -14.18 -0.79
CA ASP A 37 10.38 -15.55 -0.76
C ASP A 37 8.93 -15.58 -0.28
N LYS A 38 8.61 -14.71 0.70
CA LYS A 38 7.24 -14.48 1.18
C LYS A 38 6.31 -13.99 0.07
N LEU A 39 6.72 -12.99 -0.71
CA LEU A 39 5.93 -12.46 -1.81
C LEU A 39 5.73 -13.48 -2.93
N VAL A 40 6.77 -14.24 -3.30
CA VAL A 40 6.65 -15.34 -4.26
C VAL A 40 5.59 -16.35 -3.80
N HIS A 41 5.62 -16.72 -2.52
CA HIS A 41 4.71 -17.71 -1.98
C HIS A 41 3.28 -17.18 -1.78
N ALA A 42 3.10 -16.03 -1.13
CA ALA A 42 1.77 -15.49 -0.84
C ALA A 42 1.03 -15.09 -2.11
N CYS A 43 1.74 -14.45 -3.04
CA CYS A 43 1.15 -13.88 -4.25
C CYS A 43 1.21 -14.83 -5.45
N GLN A 44 1.88 -15.98 -5.34
CA GLN A 44 2.07 -16.96 -6.42
C GLN A 44 2.63 -16.32 -7.71
N VAL A 45 3.59 -15.41 -7.55
CA VAL A 45 4.23 -14.65 -8.64
C VAL A 45 5.58 -15.23 -9.02
N ASP A 46 6.03 -14.99 -10.26
CA ASP A 46 7.38 -15.34 -10.66
C ASP A 46 8.42 -14.55 -9.83
N PRO A 47 9.51 -15.17 -9.36
CA PRO A 47 10.59 -14.47 -8.67
C PRO A 47 11.14 -13.23 -9.38
N SER A 48 11.09 -13.17 -10.73
CA SER A 48 11.51 -12.00 -11.50
C SER A 48 10.57 -10.80 -11.37
N ASP A 49 9.29 -11.05 -11.05
CA ASP A 49 8.26 -10.01 -10.95
C ASP A 49 8.10 -9.43 -9.54
N VAL A 50 8.74 -10.01 -8.52
CA VAL A 50 8.61 -9.57 -7.11
C VAL A 50 8.90 -8.08 -6.92
N GLU A 51 9.88 -7.53 -7.62
CA GLU A 51 10.19 -6.10 -7.55
C GLU A 51 9.06 -5.24 -8.12
N LEU A 52 8.47 -5.68 -9.24
CA LEU A 52 7.33 -4.99 -9.86
C LEU A 52 6.11 -5.07 -8.96
N LEU A 53 5.78 -6.25 -8.42
CA LEU A 53 4.69 -6.42 -7.45
C LEU A 53 4.89 -5.51 -6.24
N LEU A 54 6.06 -5.51 -5.60
CA LEU A 54 6.30 -4.67 -4.44
C LEU A 54 6.24 -3.17 -4.79
N THR A 55 6.62 -2.79 -6.02
CA THR A 55 6.46 -1.42 -6.51
C THR A 55 4.98 -1.01 -6.50
N GLU A 56 4.09 -1.88 -6.96
CA GLU A 56 2.65 -1.64 -6.96
C GLU A 56 2.04 -1.59 -5.56
N VAL A 57 2.50 -2.47 -4.66
CA VAL A 57 2.11 -2.44 -3.24
C VAL A 57 2.49 -1.10 -2.61
N ILE A 58 3.71 -0.63 -2.82
CA ILE A 58 4.16 0.67 -2.28
C ILE A 58 3.35 1.83 -2.89
N ARG A 59 3.03 1.78 -4.19
CA ARG A 59 2.16 2.78 -4.84
C ARG A 59 0.78 2.82 -4.21
N PHE A 60 0.18 1.67 -3.93
CA PHE A 60 -1.09 1.59 -3.21
C PHE A 60 -1.02 2.19 -1.81
N VAL A 61 -0.01 1.83 -1.00
CA VAL A 61 0.12 2.37 0.36
C VAL A 61 0.37 3.89 0.34
N ASN A 62 1.16 4.39 -0.63
CA ASN A 62 1.34 5.83 -0.85
C ASN A 62 0.01 6.51 -1.19
N LEU A 63 -0.81 5.90 -2.05
CA LEU A 63 -2.12 6.44 -2.42
C LEU A 63 -3.04 6.50 -1.19
N ALA A 64 -3.13 5.40 -0.43
CA ALA A 64 -3.94 5.31 0.78
C ALA A 64 -3.53 6.33 1.85
N ALA A 65 -2.24 6.57 2.03
CA ALA A 65 -1.74 7.56 2.98
C ALA A 65 -2.28 8.97 2.71
N HIS A 66 -2.46 9.34 1.43
CA HIS A 66 -2.74 10.72 1.04
C HIS A 66 -4.19 10.95 0.61
N SER A 67 -4.86 9.94 0.03
CA SER A 67 -6.24 10.09 -0.45
C SER A 67 -7.30 9.79 0.62
N SER A 68 -7.02 8.90 1.60
CA SER A 68 -8.02 8.57 2.63
C SER A 68 -8.32 9.73 3.59
N ALA A 69 -7.37 10.65 3.77
CA ALA A 69 -7.57 11.84 4.59
C ALA A 69 -8.44 12.90 3.88
N GLU A 70 -8.35 12.99 2.55
CA GLU A 70 -9.11 13.96 1.74
C GLU A 70 -10.54 13.49 1.49
N LEU A 71 -10.72 12.20 1.21
CA LEU A 71 -12.02 11.62 0.87
C LEU A 71 -12.83 11.19 2.10
N GLY A 72 -12.21 11.15 3.28
CA GLY A 72 -12.82 10.63 4.50
C GLY A 72 -13.18 9.13 4.43
N GLN A 73 -12.68 8.41 3.43
CA GLN A 73 -12.96 6.99 3.19
C GLN A 73 -11.70 6.18 2.88
N GLY A 74 -11.70 4.91 3.29
CA GLY A 74 -10.62 3.97 3.01
C GLY A 74 -10.57 3.58 1.54
N LEU A 75 -9.39 3.17 1.08
CA LEU A 75 -9.20 2.57 -0.25
C LEU A 75 -9.13 1.05 -0.14
N THR A 76 -9.45 0.38 -1.24
CA THR A 76 -9.43 -1.09 -1.33
C THR A 76 -8.56 -1.48 -2.53
N PRO A 77 -7.49 -2.27 -2.33
CA PRO A 77 -6.65 -2.76 -3.41
C PRO A 77 -7.27 -3.96 -4.15
N SER A 78 -6.59 -4.47 -5.18
CA SER A 78 -6.87 -5.83 -5.69
C SER A 78 -6.37 -6.88 -4.67
N ALA A 79 -6.85 -8.13 -4.73
CA ALA A 79 -6.39 -9.13 -3.75
C ALA A 79 -4.88 -9.41 -3.84
N MET A 80 -4.30 -9.41 -5.03
CA MET A 80 -2.84 -9.59 -5.20
C MET A 80 -2.03 -8.49 -4.52
N ILE A 81 -2.52 -7.24 -4.60
CA ILE A 81 -1.88 -6.12 -3.92
C ILE A 81 -2.13 -6.18 -2.41
N ASP A 82 -3.29 -6.66 -1.97
CA ASP A 82 -3.58 -6.92 -0.55
C ASP A 82 -2.66 -8.00 0.04
N ASP A 83 -2.53 -9.15 -0.64
CA ASP A 83 -1.64 -10.26 -0.25
C ASP A 83 -0.19 -9.77 -0.11
N GLY A 84 0.29 -8.98 -1.09
CA GLY A 84 1.61 -8.38 -1.03
C GLY A 84 1.77 -7.34 0.08
N TRP A 85 0.70 -6.59 0.37
CA TRP A 85 0.68 -5.63 1.47
C TRP A 85 0.71 -6.33 2.83
N HIS A 86 0.04 -7.47 3.00
CA HIS A 86 0.13 -8.28 4.24
C HIS A 86 1.57 -8.70 4.51
N GLU A 87 2.27 -9.25 3.52
CA GLU A 87 3.66 -9.69 3.71
C GLU A 87 4.59 -8.51 4.05
N LEU A 88 4.31 -7.32 3.53
CA LEU A 88 5.02 -6.10 3.89
C LEU A 88 4.71 -5.67 5.34
N ILE A 89 3.44 -5.71 5.77
CA ILE A 89 3.02 -5.42 7.15
C ILE A 89 3.69 -6.37 8.15
N LEU A 90 3.80 -7.66 7.83
CA LEU A 90 4.47 -8.65 8.66
C LEU A 90 5.96 -8.34 8.87
N CYS A 91 6.58 -7.57 7.98
CA CYS A 91 7.89 -6.96 8.20
C CYS A 91 7.74 -5.64 8.99
N THR A 92 7.16 -5.71 10.19
CA THR A 92 6.61 -4.56 10.94
C THR A 92 7.55 -3.36 11.08
N ARG A 93 8.85 -3.59 11.34
CA ARG A 93 9.86 -2.51 11.44
C ARG A 93 10.07 -1.78 10.11
N GLU A 94 10.09 -2.53 9.01
CA GLU A 94 10.25 -1.97 7.67
C GLU A 94 8.99 -1.26 7.21
N TYR A 95 7.83 -1.79 7.57
CA TYR A 95 6.55 -1.16 7.29
C TYR A 95 6.38 0.16 8.05
N ASP A 96 6.67 0.18 9.35
CA ASP A 96 6.65 1.42 10.15
C ASP A 96 7.62 2.47 9.60
N GLN A 97 8.86 2.06 9.27
CA GLN A 97 9.85 2.95 8.66
C GLN A 97 9.37 3.51 7.32
N LEU A 98 8.84 2.67 6.43
CA LEU A 98 8.27 3.07 5.15
C LEU A 98 7.19 4.13 5.35
N CYS A 99 6.21 3.83 6.21
CA CYS A 99 5.09 4.72 6.49
C CYS A 99 5.52 6.07 7.03
N ARG A 100 6.35 6.10 8.08
CA ARG A 100 6.75 7.35 8.74
C ARG A 100 7.70 8.18 7.88
N THR A 101 8.63 7.53 7.18
CA THR A 101 9.68 8.24 6.42
C THR A 101 9.18 8.72 5.06
N GLU A 102 8.47 7.85 4.33
CA GLU A 102 8.10 8.13 2.94
C GLU A 102 6.70 8.72 2.82
N PHE A 103 5.78 8.37 3.73
CA PHE A 103 4.38 8.82 3.68
C PHE A 103 4.01 9.81 4.79
N GLY A 104 4.86 9.98 5.80
CA GLY A 104 4.61 10.89 6.92
C GLY A 104 3.53 10.44 7.91
N ARG A 105 2.92 9.28 7.72
CA ARG A 105 1.92 8.68 8.64
C ARG A 105 1.86 7.17 8.50
N PHE A 106 1.39 6.50 9.56
CA PHE A 106 1.07 5.08 9.50
C PHE A 106 -0.19 4.84 8.66
N VAL A 107 -0.16 3.83 7.81
CA VAL A 107 -1.32 3.38 7.04
C VAL A 107 -1.82 2.10 7.67
N HIS A 108 -2.97 2.18 8.33
CA HIS A 108 -3.56 1.01 8.96
C HIS A 108 -4.28 0.14 7.92
N HIS A 109 -4.06 -1.16 8.03
CA HIS A 109 -4.86 -2.18 7.38
C HIS A 109 -6.05 -2.52 8.28
N ASP A 110 -7.25 -2.57 7.72
CA ASP A 110 -8.48 -2.99 8.39
C ASP A 110 -9.17 -4.08 7.57
N PRO A 111 -9.12 -5.35 8.01
CA PRO A 111 -9.74 -6.44 7.28
C PRO A 111 -11.26 -6.41 7.43
N GLY A 112 -11.96 -6.66 6.34
CA GLY A 112 -13.42 -6.76 6.28
C GLY A 112 -14.14 -5.60 5.60
N GLY A 113 -15.42 -5.48 5.92
CA GLY A 113 -16.33 -4.52 5.28
C GLY A 113 -17.28 -5.18 4.29
N ASP A 114 -18.34 -4.44 3.97
CA ASP A 114 -19.36 -4.88 3.03
C ASP A 114 -18.78 -5.06 1.62
N GLU A 115 -19.15 -6.15 0.95
CA GLU A 115 -18.59 -6.49 -0.36
C GLU A 115 -18.95 -5.44 -1.42
N ALA A 116 -20.16 -4.88 -1.38
CA ALA A 116 -20.57 -3.84 -2.32
C ALA A 116 -19.79 -2.54 -2.09
N LEU A 117 -19.55 -2.18 -0.83
CA LEU A 117 -18.69 -1.06 -0.47
C LEU A 117 -17.25 -1.26 -0.96
N ASN A 118 -16.68 -2.43 -0.73
CA ASN A 118 -15.31 -2.75 -1.15
C ASN A 118 -15.18 -2.77 -2.69
N ARG A 119 -16.18 -3.27 -3.42
CA ARG A 119 -16.23 -3.12 -4.89
C ARG A 119 -16.33 -1.67 -5.35
N SER A 120 -16.98 -0.80 -4.58
CA SER A 120 -17.05 0.64 -4.89
C SER A 120 -15.71 1.32 -4.67
N ARG A 121 -15.07 1.05 -3.54
CA ARG A 121 -13.75 1.60 -3.20
C ARG A 121 -12.65 1.09 -4.10
N PHE A 122 -12.72 -0.16 -4.55
CA PHE A 122 -11.78 -0.68 -5.54
C PHE A 122 -11.87 0.11 -6.86
N ARG A 123 -13.08 0.40 -7.34
CA ARG A 123 -13.28 1.23 -8.55
C ARG A 123 -12.70 2.63 -8.38
N GLU A 124 -12.91 3.24 -7.22
CA GLU A 124 -12.32 4.54 -6.91
C GLU A 124 -10.79 4.46 -6.81
N THR A 125 -10.26 3.42 -6.17
CA THR A 125 -8.82 3.15 -6.06
C THR A 125 -8.18 3.08 -7.45
N LEU A 126 -8.81 2.39 -8.41
CA LEU A 126 -8.32 2.34 -9.80
C LEU A 126 -8.31 3.73 -10.46
N GLY A 127 -9.34 4.54 -10.24
CA GLY A 127 -9.42 5.90 -10.78
C GLY A 127 -8.33 6.82 -10.22
N LEU A 128 -8.14 6.78 -8.90
CA LEU A 128 -7.09 7.54 -8.22
C LEU A 128 -5.69 7.04 -8.60
N TYR A 129 -5.50 5.72 -8.64
CA TYR A 129 -4.24 5.13 -9.09
C TYR A 129 -3.91 5.61 -10.50
N ALA A 130 -4.88 5.54 -11.43
CA ALA A 130 -4.69 5.97 -12.81
C ALA A 130 -4.28 7.45 -12.92
N LEU A 131 -4.87 8.31 -12.08
CA LEU A 131 -4.55 9.73 -12.03
C LEU A 131 -3.10 9.99 -11.59
N TRP A 132 -2.58 9.22 -10.64
CA TRP A 132 -1.29 9.51 -10.00
C TRP A 132 -0.11 8.72 -10.56
N PHE A 133 -0.34 7.48 -11.00
CA PHE A 133 0.71 6.56 -11.44
C PHE A 133 0.54 6.09 -12.89
N GLY A 134 -0.54 6.49 -13.56
CA GLY A 134 -0.88 6.04 -14.91
C GLY A 134 -1.67 4.74 -14.92
N THR A 135 -1.93 4.20 -16.11
CA THR A 135 -2.80 3.04 -16.30
C THR A 135 -2.37 1.85 -15.42
N PRO A 136 -3.25 1.35 -14.52
CA PRO A 136 -2.96 0.19 -13.70
C PRO A 136 -2.62 -1.03 -14.57
N ASP A 137 -1.53 -1.71 -14.27
CA ASP A 137 -1.14 -2.93 -14.99
C ASP A 137 -2.15 -4.06 -14.68
N PRO A 138 -2.82 -4.63 -15.70
CA PRO A 138 -3.81 -5.69 -15.49
C PRO A 138 -3.25 -6.94 -14.80
N ARG A 139 -1.92 -7.17 -14.82
CA ARG A 139 -1.27 -8.26 -14.08
C ARG A 139 -1.50 -8.17 -12.57
N TRP A 140 -1.59 -6.96 -12.04
CA TRP A 140 -1.71 -6.70 -10.61
C TRP A 140 -3.10 -6.19 -10.23
N TRP A 141 -3.77 -5.47 -11.14
CA TRP A 141 -5.02 -4.76 -10.88
C TRP A 141 -6.23 -5.28 -11.67
N GLY A 142 -6.05 -6.29 -12.53
CA GLY A 142 -7.08 -6.78 -13.43
C GLY A 142 -8.15 -7.65 -12.75
N PRO A 143 -9.32 -7.85 -13.40
CA PRO A 143 -10.46 -8.59 -12.85
C PRO A 143 -10.25 -10.12 -12.75
N GLY A 144 -9.16 -10.66 -13.32
CA GLY A 144 -8.79 -12.08 -13.24
C GLY A 144 -7.68 -12.38 -12.22
N VAL A 145 -7.11 -11.34 -11.63
CA VAL A 145 -6.29 -11.44 -10.42
C VAL A 145 -7.25 -11.79 -9.29
N ARG A 146 -6.88 -12.72 -8.37
CA ARG A 146 -7.75 -13.20 -7.26
C ARG A 146 -8.73 -12.10 -6.85
N SER A 147 -10.02 -12.36 -7.03
CA SER A 147 -11.05 -11.35 -6.75
C SER A 147 -10.98 -10.97 -5.26
N ILE A 148 -11.42 -9.75 -4.94
CA ILE A 148 -11.65 -9.26 -3.56
C ILE A 148 -12.41 -10.26 -2.68
N VAL A 149 -13.19 -11.15 -3.32
CA VAL A 149 -14.02 -12.20 -2.71
C VAL A 149 -13.23 -13.47 -2.38
N THR A 150 -12.01 -13.63 -2.93
CA THR A 150 -11.17 -14.83 -2.79
C THR A 150 -9.85 -14.58 -2.04
N ALA A 151 -9.65 -13.39 -1.49
CA ALA A 151 -8.60 -13.17 -0.50
C ALA A 151 -8.95 -13.99 0.75
N ASP A 152 -7.99 -14.73 1.30
CA ASP A 152 -8.23 -15.65 2.43
C ASP A 152 -8.72 -14.91 3.71
N CYS A 153 -8.61 -13.58 3.75
CA CYS A 153 -9.08 -12.70 4.82
C CYS A 153 -10.39 -11.94 4.52
N GLY A 154 -11.00 -12.11 3.34
CA GLY A 154 -12.11 -11.25 2.87
C GLY A 154 -11.63 -9.90 2.34
N ALA A 155 -12.57 -9.06 1.92
CA ALA A 155 -12.27 -7.74 1.35
C ALA A 155 -11.67 -6.79 2.42
N CYS A 156 -10.64 -5.99 2.11
CA CYS A 156 -9.92 -5.16 3.10
C CYS A 156 -9.91 -3.66 2.74
N GLN A 157 -9.77 -2.79 3.75
CA GLN A 157 -9.79 -1.33 3.61
C GLN A 157 -8.67 -0.64 4.41
N THR A 158 -8.39 0.63 4.12
CA THR A 158 -7.53 1.49 4.95
C THR A 158 -8.34 2.27 5.99
N LEU A 159 -7.85 2.43 7.23
CA LEU A 159 -8.54 3.25 8.24
C LEU A 159 -8.41 4.75 7.95
N THR A 160 -9.47 5.48 8.26
CA THR A 160 -9.60 6.93 8.01
C THR A 160 -9.44 7.78 9.27
N GLN A 161 -9.40 7.20 10.45
CA GLN A 161 -9.42 7.99 11.69
C GLN A 161 -8.05 8.61 11.99
N PRO A 162 -8.01 9.91 12.36
CA PRO A 162 -6.83 10.48 12.97
C PRO A 162 -6.60 9.81 14.33
N GLU A 163 -5.35 9.44 14.62
CA GLU A 163 -4.95 8.99 15.95
C GLU A 163 -5.41 10.06 16.96
N LEU A 164 -6.31 9.69 17.87
CA LEU A 164 -6.66 10.56 18.98
C LEU A 164 -5.42 10.68 19.87
N GLU A 165 -4.77 11.85 19.85
CA GLU A 165 -3.75 12.25 20.83
C GLU A 165 -4.32 12.35 22.25
#